data_AF-A0A3A8ZZI8-F1
#
_entry.id   AF-A0A3A8ZZI8-F1
#
_cell.length_a   1.000
_cell.length_b   1.000
_cell.length_c   1.000
_cell.angle_alpha   90.00
_cell.angle_beta   90.00
_cell.angle_gamma   90.00
#
_symmetry.space_group_name_H-M   'P 1'
#
loop_
_entity.id
_entity.type
_entity.pdbx_description
1 polymer ?
#
loop_
_entity_poly.entity_id
_entity_poly.type
_entity_poly.pdbx_seq_one_letter_code
_entity_poly.pdbx_strand_id
1 'polypeptide(L)'
;MRSCDREVEVKQKVLLIVPHQDDELFVGGGLLRSIAKGGAYETYVVYTTNGDFFPDEARVRLGEAERVLTEFAGMEKSHIFFLGYGDGWKDGGHIYHQEGDEPLVSMAGKTETYAPEGHSDYRYMRSGRHSAYRRADFKRDLKDVLAEVRADLLLVVDFDKHADHRAASLLVEECLGELFREDAFYRPLVLKRFAYDGVWKGRADFFELPRRATELAELSQTPYAAEEELRFAMPEDCASPYLLRNPFYRALRRHRTQEAWQKADEIINIDEVFFQRNTENLLYTAELSASSGNTEFLRDFKLFDCGDVTEKKLALKECGWKPAEEDLEKKVWIRFETPQTVGRIAAYALGNGGADRLEAVFSFDTGAEPVRMDITPDGKRNFCTFEPRERVREMTLRIGAWEGVVWGITELEILPPEEKGLPETLERLLFRGDSLEVTKMVKIRMRAEKAILSFKRKFSRWLPNSYTLRRYYPDAERRRVSVRHRVMYIVERLRAR
;
A
#
# COMPACT_ATOMS: atom_id res chain seq x y z
N MET A 1 50.37 -13.83 4.90
CA MET A 1 48.99 -13.50 5.31
C MET A 1 48.58 -12.22 4.59
N ARG A 2 47.79 -12.31 3.52
CA ARG A 2 47.11 -11.14 2.96
C ARG A 2 45.72 -11.13 3.59
N SER A 3 45.39 -10.08 4.34
CA SER A 3 44.03 -9.85 4.80
C SER A 3 43.15 -9.69 3.56
N CYS A 4 42.12 -10.51 3.47
CA CYS A 4 41.07 -10.35 2.50
C CYS A 4 40.11 -9.33 3.13
N ASP A 5 40.33 -8.05 2.86
CA ASP A 5 39.33 -7.02 3.11
C ASP A 5 38.16 -7.35 2.17
N ARG A 6 37.15 -8.02 2.71
CA ARG A 6 35.85 -8.15 2.04
C ARG A 6 35.24 -6.76 2.04
N GLU A 7 35.25 -6.08 0.89
CA GLU A 7 34.31 -4.99 0.66
C GLU A 7 32.92 -5.51 0.97
N VAL A 8 32.31 -4.96 2.02
CA VAL A 8 30.91 -5.25 2.35
C VAL A 8 30.09 -4.52 1.29
N GLU A 9 29.61 -5.26 0.30
CA GLU A 9 28.68 -4.75 -0.69
C GLU A 9 27.44 -4.22 0.05
N VAL A 10 27.24 -2.90 0.02
CA VAL A 10 26.09 -2.26 0.65
C VAL A 10 24.86 -2.62 -0.17
N LYS A 11 24.03 -3.52 0.37
CA LYS A 11 22.78 -3.91 -0.27
C LYS A 11 21.79 -2.77 -0.23
N GLN A 12 21.06 -2.60 -1.33
CA GLN A 12 19.88 -1.73 -1.34
C GLN A 12 18.83 -2.29 -0.38
N LYS A 13 17.97 -1.46 0.17
CA LYS A 13 16.96 -1.88 1.12
C LYS A 13 15.57 -1.80 0.51
N VAL A 14 14.76 -2.82 0.76
CA VAL A 14 13.31 -2.79 0.47
C VAL A 14 12.52 -2.88 1.77
N LEU A 15 11.47 -2.08 1.90
CA LEU A 15 10.55 -2.14 3.02
C LEU A 15 9.12 -2.31 2.52
N LEU A 16 8.48 -3.39 2.95
CA LEU A 16 7.05 -3.63 2.76
C LEU A 16 6.25 -3.12 3.95
N ILE A 17 5.20 -2.35 3.70
CA ILE A 17 4.35 -1.74 4.73
C ILE A 17 2.92 -2.22 4.52
N VAL A 18 2.43 -3.00 5.48
CA VAL A 18 1.09 -3.59 5.46
C VAL A 18 0.43 -3.51 6.84
N PRO A 19 -0.90 -3.50 6.95
CA PRO A 19 -1.56 -3.37 8.24
C PRO A 19 -1.67 -4.69 8.98
N HIS A 20 -2.13 -5.77 8.33
CA HIS A 20 -2.42 -7.03 9.02
C HIS A 20 -1.51 -8.17 8.57
N GLN A 21 -1.45 -9.21 9.41
CA GLN A 21 -0.72 -10.44 9.11
C GLN A 21 -1.51 -11.30 8.13
N ASP A 22 -0.95 -11.47 6.92
CA ASP A 22 -1.46 -12.06 5.67
C ASP A 22 -1.35 -11.12 4.47
N ASP A 23 -1.50 -9.81 4.70
CA ASP A 23 -1.36 -8.78 3.66
C ASP A 23 0.03 -8.76 3.02
N GLU A 24 1.07 -9.30 3.68
CA GLU A 24 2.39 -9.39 3.07
C GLU A 24 2.40 -10.25 1.80
N LEU A 25 1.49 -11.22 1.73
CA LEU A 25 1.27 -12.02 0.53
C LEU A 25 0.42 -11.28 -0.51
N PHE A 26 -0.52 -10.44 -0.10
CA PHE A 26 -1.41 -9.74 -1.04
C PHE A 26 -0.73 -8.54 -1.70
N VAL A 27 0.06 -7.78 -0.93
CA VAL A 27 0.75 -6.58 -1.40
C VAL A 27 2.15 -6.92 -1.88
N GLY A 28 2.98 -7.53 -1.02
CA GLY A 28 4.36 -7.89 -1.37
C GLY A 28 4.44 -9.08 -2.32
N GLY A 29 3.69 -10.13 -2.03
CA GLY A 29 3.43 -11.26 -2.92
C GLY A 29 4.66 -11.88 -3.57
N GLY A 30 4.56 -12.12 -4.87
CA GLY A 30 5.61 -12.71 -5.70
C GLY A 30 6.84 -11.80 -5.83
N LEU A 31 6.63 -10.49 -5.98
CA LEU A 31 7.68 -9.48 -6.11
C LEU A 31 8.59 -9.45 -4.89
N LEU A 32 8.03 -9.36 -3.67
CA LEU A 32 8.80 -9.40 -2.42
C LEU A 32 9.66 -10.66 -2.35
N ARG A 33 9.09 -11.81 -2.72
CA ARG A 33 9.82 -13.09 -2.75
C ARG A 33 10.97 -13.07 -3.75
N SER A 34 10.75 -12.56 -4.97
CA SER A 34 11.80 -12.43 -5.99
C SER A 34 12.94 -11.53 -5.50
N ILE A 35 12.59 -10.40 -4.90
CA ILE A 35 13.55 -9.43 -4.35
C ILE A 35 14.36 -10.05 -3.21
N ALA A 36 13.69 -10.63 -2.21
CA ALA A 36 14.34 -11.22 -1.04
C ALA A 36 15.28 -12.38 -1.41
N LYS A 37 14.90 -13.20 -2.40
CA LYS A 37 15.74 -14.31 -2.88
C LYS A 37 16.80 -13.89 -3.90
N GLY A 38 16.67 -12.71 -4.50
CA GLY A 38 17.58 -12.20 -5.52
C GLY A 38 18.93 -11.72 -4.96
N GLY A 39 19.03 -11.50 -3.65
CA GLY A 39 20.28 -11.17 -2.96
C GLY A 39 20.75 -9.72 -3.09
N ALA A 40 20.26 -8.97 -4.08
CA ALA A 40 20.57 -7.56 -4.32
C ALA A 40 19.98 -6.61 -3.27
N TYR A 41 18.90 -7.03 -2.61
CA TYR A 41 18.23 -6.24 -1.59
C TYR A 41 18.29 -6.91 -0.22
N GLU A 42 18.37 -6.08 0.81
CA GLU A 42 18.01 -6.43 2.17
C GLU A 42 16.54 -6.09 2.39
N THR A 43 15.75 -7.10 2.78
CA THR A 43 14.29 -7.00 2.83
C THR A 43 13.79 -6.82 4.25
N TYR A 44 12.87 -5.87 4.42
CA TYR A 44 12.20 -5.54 5.68
C TYR A 44 10.68 -5.57 5.47
N VAL A 45 9.94 -5.89 6.53
CA VAL A 45 8.48 -5.76 6.59
C VAL A 45 8.09 -5.04 7.87
N VAL A 46 7.12 -4.13 7.79
CA VAL A 46 6.46 -3.54 8.95
C VAL A 46 4.96 -3.79 8.88
N TYR A 47 4.43 -4.33 9.98
CA TYR A 47 3.00 -4.48 10.24
C TYR A 47 2.52 -3.33 11.12
N THR A 48 1.50 -2.58 10.67
CA THR A 48 0.99 -1.46 11.47
C THR A 48 0.10 -1.92 12.62
N THR A 49 -0.59 -3.05 12.49
CA THR A 49 -1.48 -3.59 13.54
C THR A 49 -1.10 -5.00 13.99
N ASN A 50 -1.62 -5.43 15.13
CA ASN A 50 -1.52 -6.81 15.61
C ASN A 50 -2.58 -7.77 15.02
N GLY A 51 -3.48 -7.26 14.18
CA GLY A 51 -4.58 -8.06 13.64
C GLY A 51 -5.48 -8.68 14.71
N ASP A 52 -5.63 -8.00 15.84
CA ASP A 52 -6.17 -8.48 17.10
C ASP A 52 -7.64 -8.11 17.34
N PHE A 53 -8.42 -7.85 16.27
CA PHE A 53 -9.86 -7.65 16.36
C PHE A 53 -10.51 -8.77 17.19
N PHE A 54 -10.03 -10.00 16.97
CA PHE A 54 -10.23 -11.12 17.89
C PHE A 54 -9.04 -11.19 18.87
N PRO A 55 -9.22 -10.83 20.16
CA PRO A 55 -8.09 -10.54 21.06
C PRO A 55 -7.14 -11.72 21.29
N ASP A 56 -7.66 -12.95 21.19
CA ASP A 56 -6.91 -14.18 21.40
C ASP A 56 -6.08 -14.60 20.16
N GLU A 57 -6.15 -13.87 19.04
CA GLU A 57 -5.49 -14.23 17.77
C GLU A 57 -4.13 -13.55 17.56
N ALA A 58 -3.83 -12.43 18.22
CA ALA A 58 -2.62 -11.62 18.01
C ALA A 58 -1.33 -12.49 17.98
N ARG A 59 -1.10 -13.28 19.04
CA ARG A 59 0.08 -14.15 19.16
C ARG A 59 0.22 -15.11 17.98
N VAL A 60 -0.90 -15.69 17.55
CA VAL A 60 -0.89 -16.67 16.47
C VAL A 60 -0.60 -15.96 15.15
N ARG A 61 -1.29 -14.84 14.88
CA ARG A 61 -1.11 -14.07 13.64
C ARG A 61 0.32 -13.57 13.46
N LEU A 62 0.92 -12.99 14.48
CA LEU A 62 2.33 -12.55 14.43
C LEU A 62 3.29 -13.71 14.14
N GLY A 63 3.09 -14.85 14.80
CA GLY A 63 3.88 -16.06 14.53
C GLY A 63 3.62 -16.68 13.15
N GLU A 64 2.41 -16.54 12.59
CA GLU A 64 2.07 -16.96 11.23
C GLU A 64 2.81 -16.10 10.19
N ALA A 65 2.75 -14.77 10.33
CA ALA A 65 3.47 -13.80 9.49
C ALA A 65 4.99 -14.03 9.53
N GLU A 66 5.60 -14.09 10.73
CA GLU A 66 7.03 -14.34 10.87
C GLU A 66 7.46 -15.64 10.17
N ARG A 67 6.67 -16.71 10.35
CA ARG A 67 6.94 -17.99 9.70
C ARG A 67 6.80 -17.91 8.18
N VAL A 68 5.80 -17.20 7.67
CA VAL A 68 5.63 -16.99 6.23
C VAL A 68 6.84 -16.23 5.69
N LEU A 69 7.21 -15.09 6.25
CA LEU A 69 8.33 -14.28 5.76
C LEU A 69 9.66 -15.04 5.81
N THR A 70 9.92 -15.79 6.88
CA THR A 70 11.14 -16.60 7.00
C THR A 70 11.16 -17.82 6.07
N GLU A 71 10.06 -18.56 5.90
CA GLU A 71 10.04 -19.78 5.07
C GLU A 71 9.79 -19.51 3.57
N PHE A 72 8.96 -18.51 3.23
CA PHE A 72 8.55 -18.22 1.85
C PHE A 72 9.53 -17.26 1.16
N ALA A 73 9.89 -16.17 1.84
CA ALA A 73 10.78 -15.13 1.33
C ALA A 73 12.25 -15.30 1.79
N GLY A 74 12.51 -16.09 2.85
CA GLY A 74 13.87 -16.30 3.35
C GLY A 74 14.38 -15.14 4.20
N MET A 75 13.48 -14.35 4.79
CA MET A 75 13.82 -13.13 5.52
C MET A 75 14.37 -13.40 6.91
N GLU A 76 15.21 -12.48 7.41
CA GLU A 76 15.67 -12.48 8.79
C GLU A 76 14.57 -11.97 9.73
N LYS A 77 14.44 -12.58 10.91
CA LYS A 77 13.42 -12.18 11.90
C LYS A 77 13.62 -10.77 12.41
N SER A 78 14.87 -10.31 12.52
CA SER A 78 15.24 -8.94 12.91
C SER A 78 14.74 -7.87 11.94
N HIS A 79 14.35 -8.26 10.72
CA HIS A 79 13.85 -7.33 9.70
C HIS A 79 12.31 -7.30 9.63
N ILE A 80 11.63 -7.91 10.61
CA ILE A 80 10.18 -7.96 10.70
C ILE A 80 9.76 -7.10 11.89
N PHE A 81 9.15 -5.96 11.62
CA PHE A 81 8.70 -5.01 12.62
C PHE A 81 7.19 -5.12 12.83
N PHE A 82 6.77 -5.09 14.10
CA PHE A 82 5.37 -4.95 14.48
C PHE A 82 5.22 -3.61 15.21
N LEU A 83 4.42 -2.68 14.70
CA LEU A 83 4.17 -1.43 15.42
C LEU A 83 3.30 -1.65 16.68
N GLY A 84 2.46 -2.68 16.66
CA GLY A 84 1.70 -3.12 17.83
C GLY A 84 0.37 -2.41 18.05
N TYR A 85 -0.14 -1.65 17.07
CA TYR A 85 -1.45 -1.00 17.17
C TYR A 85 -2.60 -2.02 17.10
N GLY A 86 -3.75 -1.65 17.66
CA GLY A 86 -4.94 -2.49 17.67
C GLY A 86 -5.68 -2.50 16.33
N ASP A 87 -6.37 -3.60 16.06
CA ASP A 87 -7.30 -3.78 14.94
C ASP A 87 -8.75 -3.54 15.41
N GLY A 88 -9.36 -2.47 14.89
CA GLY A 88 -10.70 -2.00 15.26
C GLY A 88 -10.81 -1.28 16.61
N TRP A 89 -11.86 -0.46 16.76
CA TRP A 89 -12.04 0.48 17.88
C TRP A 89 -13.43 0.32 18.52
N LYS A 90 -13.51 0.25 19.86
CA LYS A 90 -14.76 -0.08 20.59
C LYS A 90 -15.84 0.99 20.44
N ASP A 91 -15.45 2.25 20.44
CA ASP A 91 -16.38 3.39 20.39
C ASP A 91 -16.69 3.82 18.94
N GLY A 92 -16.27 3.02 17.95
CA GLY A 92 -16.39 3.33 16.54
C GLY A 92 -15.27 4.26 16.03
N GLY A 93 -15.40 4.71 14.79
CA GLY A 93 -14.39 5.56 14.13
C GLY A 93 -13.07 4.84 13.85
N HIS A 94 -12.00 5.63 13.70
CA HIS A 94 -10.66 5.12 13.40
C HIS A 94 -9.57 6.02 14.00
N ILE A 95 -8.45 5.43 14.44
CA ILE A 95 -7.27 6.17 14.94
C ILE A 95 -6.74 7.22 13.96
N TYR A 96 -6.95 7.02 12.66
CA TYR A 96 -6.55 7.98 11.63
C TYR A 96 -7.26 9.34 11.75
N HIS A 97 -8.48 9.34 12.30
CA HIS A 97 -9.32 10.52 12.51
C HIS A 97 -9.37 10.97 13.97
N GLN A 98 -8.57 10.33 14.84
CA GLN A 98 -8.57 10.67 16.25
C GLN A 98 -8.02 12.09 16.46
N GLU A 99 -8.81 12.91 17.14
CA GLU A 99 -8.45 14.24 17.59
C GLU A 99 -8.20 14.23 19.10
N GLY A 100 -7.26 15.07 19.56
CA GLY A 100 -6.93 15.22 20.98
C GLY A 100 -6.01 14.14 21.55
N ASP A 101 -5.85 14.18 22.88
CA ASP A 101 -4.82 13.45 23.59
C ASP A 101 -5.34 12.21 24.34
N GLU A 102 -6.62 11.86 24.23
CA GLU A 102 -7.13 10.64 24.88
C GLU A 102 -6.91 9.42 23.99
N PRO A 103 -6.19 8.37 24.46
CA PRO A 103 -5.97 7.16 23.66
C PRO A 103 -7.27 6.41 23.37
N LEU A 104 -7.42 5.90 22.14
CA LEU A 104 -8.55 5.04 21.79
C LEU A 104 -8.45 3.66 22.47
N VAL A 105 -9.60 2.99 22.63
CA VAL A 105 -9.66 1.61 23.11
C VAL A 105 -9.90 0.66 21.93
N SER A 106 -8.95 -0.24 21.67
CA SER A 106 -9.11 -1.25 20.62
C SER A 106 -10.15 -2.31 20.98
N MET A 107 -10.58 -3.10 19.99
CA MET A 107 -11.45 -4.27 20.22
C MET A 107 -10.84 -5.27 21.22
N ALA A 108 -9.51 -5.36 21.28
CA ALA A 108 -8.75 -6.12 22.28
C ALA A 108 -8.71 -5.51 23.69
N GLY A 109 -9.33 -4.34 23.88
CA GLY A 109 -9.35 -3.63 25.17
C GLY A 109 -8.01 -3.01 25.54
N LYS A 110 -7.18 -2.69 24.55
CA LYS A 110 -5.88 -2.04 24.73
C LYS A 110 -5.98 -0.56 24.39
N THR A 111 -5.10 0.25 25.00
CA THR A 111 -5.00 1.70 24.81
C THR A 111 -3.60 2.14 24.40
N GLU A 112 -2.67 1.20 24.27
CA GLU A 112 -1.29 1.40 23.91
C GLU A 112 -0.77 0.19 23.13
N THR A 113 0.31 0.40 22.36
CA THR A 113 0.96 -0.65 21.60
C THR A 113 1.42 -1.77 22.50
N TYR A 114 1.44 -2.97 21.96
CA TYR A 114 1.98 -4.11 22.68
C TYR A 114 2.41 -5.19 21.69
N ALA A 115 3.21 -6.13 22.17
CA ALA A 115 3.42 -7.39 21.48
C ALA A 115 3.14 -8.58 22.41
N PRO A 116 2.54 -9.66 21.88
CA PRO A 116 2.35 -10.90 22.63
C PRO A 116 3.69 -11.58 22.95
N GLU A 117 3.67 -12.45 23.96
CA GLU A 117 4.84 -13.24 24.39
C GLU A 117 5.57 -13.90 23.22
N GLY A 118 6.88 -13.65 23.12
CA GLY A 118 7.75 -14.11 22.03
C GLY A 118 8.03 -13.05 20.96
N HIS A 119 7.35 -11.90 21.03
CA HIS A 119 7.55 -10.75 20.13
C HIS A 119 7.78 -9.46 20.95
N SER A 120 8.14 -8.39 20.26
CA SER A 120 8.26 -7.04 20.85
C SER A 120 7.75 -6.02 19.83
N ASP A 121 6.97 -5.03 20.29
CA ASP A 121 6.55 -3.95 19.41
C ASP A 121 7.71 -2.97 19.19
N TYR A 122 7.68 -2.31 18.03
CA TYR A 122 8.75 -1.44 17.56
C TYR A 122 9.10 -0.35 18.57
N ARG A 123 8.08 0.34 19.12
CA ARG A 123 8.33 1.45 20.03
C ARG A 123 8.99 0.96 21.32
N TYR A 124 8.50 -0.13 21.90
CA TYR A 124 9.11 -0.71 23.09
C TYR A 124 10.57 -1.11 22.86
N MET A 125 10.90 -1.70 21.71
CA MET A 125 12.29 -2.06 21.37
C MET A 125 13.23 -0.84 21.28
N ARG A 126 12.72 0.35 20.93
CA ARG A 126 13.54 1.56 20.73
C ARG A 126 13.62 2.44 21.98
N SER A 127 12.56 2.52 22.77
CA SER A 127 12.47 3.46 23.90
C SER A 127 12.21 2.81 25.26
N GLY A 128 11.89 1.51 25.30
CA GLY A 128 11.45 0.81 26.52
C GLY A 128 10.06 1.22 27.00
N ARG A 129 9.28 1.95 26.18
CA ARG A 129 7.90 2.39 26.48
C ARG A 129 7.00 2.06 25.31
N HIS A 130 5.72 1.80 25.58
CA HIS A 130 4.71 1.63 24.53
C HIS A 130 4.18 2.99 24.05
N SER A 131 3.64 3.02 22.84
CA SER A 131 2.94 4.19 22.30
C SER A 131 1.47 4.14 22.66
N ALA A 132 0.89 5.26 23.07
CA ALA A 132 -0.55 5.36 23.23
C ALA A 132 -1.26 5.19 21.86
N TYR A 133 -2.50 4.69 21.87
CA TYR A 133 -3.35 4.62 20.67
C TYR A 133 -3.89 5.99 20.27
N ARG A 134 -2.97 6.85 19.84
CA ARG A 134 -3.23 8.17 19.29
C ARG A 134 -2.71 8.26 17.87
N ARG A 135 -3.37 9.04 17.02
CA ARG A 135 -2.95 9.30 15.63
C ARG A 135 -1.51 9.80 15.57
N ALA A 136 -1.16 10.73 16.46
CA ALA A 136 0.17 11.35 16.51
C ALA A 136 1.26 10.33 16.87
N ASP A 137 0.99 9.44 17.84
CA ASP A 137 1.91 8.37 18.21
C ASP A 137 2.07 7.35 17.06
N PHE A 138 0.98 6.96 16.40
CA PHE A 138 1.04 6.06 15.24
C PHE A 138 1.86 6.68 14.11
N LYS A 139 1.57 7.92 13.72
CA LYS A 139 2.36 8.61 12.69
C LYS A 139 3.84 8.66 13.06
N ARG A 140 4.18 9.03 14.30
CA ARG A 140 5.56 9.09 14.78
C ARG A 140 6.25 7.72 14.68
N ASP A 141 5.61 6.66 15.16
CA ASP A 141 6.17 5.31 15.12
C ASP A 141 6.41 4.82 13.69
N LEU A 142 5.48 5.09 12.78
CA LEU A 142 5.62 4.76 11.37
C LEU A 142 6.74 5.56 10.70
N LYS A 143 6.81 6.87 10.94
CA LYS A 143 7.89 7.73 10.43
C LYS A 143 9.26 7.31 10.96
N ASP A 144 9.36 6.92 12.22
CA ASP A 144 10.61 6.44 12.82
C ASP A 144 11.09 5.15 12.14
N VAL A 145 10.19 4.20 11.84
CA VAL A 145 10.56 3.00 11.06
C VAL A 145 11.05 3.37 9.66
N LEU A 146 10.32 4.25 8.96
CA LEU A 146 10.70 4.71 7.62
C LEU A 146 12.09 5.37 7.63
N ALA A 147 12.36 6.24 8.61
CA ALA A 147 13.63 6.93 8.77
C ALA A 147 14.77 5.99 9.20
N GLU A 148 14.48 4.99 10.03
CA GLU A 148 15.47 4.02 10.49
C GLU A 148 15.88 3.04 9.39
N VAL A 149 14.89 2.43 8.71
CA VAL A 149 15.18 1.49 7.62
C VAL A 149 15.78 2.24 6.45
N ARG A 150 15.22 3.41 6.12
CA ARG A 150 15.62 4.28 5.02
C ARG A 150 15.73 3.49 3.71
N ALA A 151 14.66 2.80 3.37
CA ALA A 151 14.62 1.89 2.22
C ALA A 151 14.77 2.64 0.89
N ASP A 152 15.45 2.01 -0.08
CA ASP A 152 15.56 2.48 -1.47
C ASP A 152 14.31 2.13 -2.29
N LEU A 153 13.62 1.06 -1.90
CA LEU A 153 12.35 0.61 -2.48
C LEU A 153 11.29 0.46 -1.37
N LEU A 154 10.15 1.09 -1.55
CA LEU A 154 8.99 0.95 -0.68
C LEU A 154 7.89 0.20 -1.42
N LEU A 155 7.41 -0.89 -0.82
CA LEU A 155 6.20 -1.58 -1.25
C LEU A 155 5.10 -1.26 -0.22
N VAL A 156 4.03 -0.60 -0.65
CA VAL A 156 3.02 -0.08 0.28
C VAL A 156 1.64 -0.54 -0.12
N VAL A 157 0.83 -0.95 0.86
CA VAL A 157 -0.60 -1.14 0.62
C VAL A 157 -1.22 0.16 0.12
N ASP A 158 -2.07 0.08 -0.89
CA ASP A 158 -2.80 1.25 -1.38
C ASP A 158 -4.20 1.38 -0.78
N PHE A 159 -4.87 2.48 -1.08
CA PHE A 159 -6.20 2.84 -0.60
C PHE A 159 -7.26 1.85 -1.12
N ASP A 160 -7.46 0.74 -0.40
CA ASP A 160 -8.50 -0.24 -0.72
C ASP A 160 -9.78 -0.05 0.14
N LYS A 161 -10.51 -1.11 0.48
CA LYS A 161 -11.78 -1.03 1.23
C LYS A 161 -11.64 -1.13 2.73
N HIS A 162 -10.53 -1.64 3.24
CA HIS A 162 -10.36 -1.82 4.67
C HIS A 162 -9.87 -0.52 5.31
N ALA A 163 -10.41 -0.15 6.47
CA ALA A 163 -10.08 1.12 7.13
C ALA A 163 -8.58 1.21 7.48
N ASP A 164 -8.00 0.14 8.04
CA ASP A 164 -6.56 0.09 8.34
C ASP A 164 -5.66 0.19 7.09
N HIS A 165 -6.09 -0.33 5.94
CA HIS A 165 -5.32 -0.25 4.69
C HIS A 165 -5.30 1.19 4.18
N ARG A 166 -6.46 1.85 4.18
CA ARG A 166 -6.59 3.28 3.85
C ARG A 166 -5.76 4.15 4.79
N ALA A 167 -5.84 3.88 6.08
CA ALA A 167 -5.07 4.61 7.09
C ALA A 167 -3.56 4.41 6.91
N ALA A 168 -3.10 3.17 6.68
CA ALA A 168 -1.70 2.87 6.43
C ALA A 168 -1.21 3.57 5.16
N SER A 169 -1.96 3.48 4.06
CA SER A 169 -1.69 4.16 2.80
C SER A 169 -1.49 5.68 3.01
N LEU A 170 -2.47 6.35 3.62
CA LEU A 170 -2.44 7.81 3.80
C LEU A 170 -1.38 8.26 4.83
N LEU A 171 -1.17 7.51 5.91
CA LEU A 171 -0.14 7.85 6.90
C LEU A 171 1.28 7.64 6.36
N VAL A 172 1.52 6.62 5.54
CA VAL A 172 2.81 6.44 4.87
C VAL A 172 3.08 7.64 3.96
N GLU A 173 2.09 8.07 3.18
CA GLU A 173 2.25 9.25 2.31
C GLU A 173 2.55 10.52 3.11
N GLU A 174 1.82 10.76 4.21
CA GLU A 174 2.10 11.89 5.11
C GLU A 174 3.51 11.85 5.69
N CYS A 175 3.97 10.67 6.14
CA CYS A 175 5.32 10.50 6.68
C CYS A 175 6.39 10.75 5.61
N LEU A 176 6.18 10.26 4.38
CA LEU A 176 7.12 10.45 3.28
C LEU A 176 7.18 11.92 2.84
N GLY A 177 6.04 12.61 2.74
CA GLY A 177 6.03 14.05 2.45
C GLY A 177 6.78 14.87 3.50
N GLU A 178 6.70 14.51 4.79
CA GLU A 178 7.56 15.10 5.83
C GLU A 178 9.04 14.76 5.64
N LEU A 179 9.39 13.49 5.41
CA LEU A 179 10.78 13.06 5.23
C LEU A 179 11.44 13.68 3.99
N PHE A 180 10.70 13.89 2.90
CA PHE A 180 11.23 14.50 1.67
C PHE A 180 11.55 15.99 1.83
N ARG A 181 10.85 16.68 2.75
CA ARG A 181 11.13 18.06 3.17
C ARG A 181 12.31 18.13 4.13
N GLU A 182 12.46 17.14 5.01
CA GLU A 182 13.56 17.05 5.97
C GLU A 182 14.89 16.67 5.30
N ASP A 183 14.83 15.90 4.21
CA ASP A 183 16.01 15.39 3.51
C ASP A 183 15.80 15.37 1.98
N ALA A 184 16.50 16.26 1.29
CA ALA A 184 16.46 16.40 -0.16
C ALA A 184 16.98 15.16 -0.91
N PHE A 185 17.81 14.32 -0.27
CA PHE A 185 18.46 13.18 -0.92
C PHE A 185 17.70 11.87 -0.73
N TYR A 186 16.73 11.82 0.19
CA TYR A 186 15.93 10.61 0.37
C TYR A 186 14.80 10.55 -0.67
N ARG A 187 15.06 9.84 -1.78
CA ARG A 187 14.14 9.71 -2.93
C ARG A 187 13.97 8.23 -3.33
N PRO A 188 13.27 7.44 -2.51
CA PRO A 188 13.08 6.02 -2.78
C PRO A 188 12.13 5.80 -3.96
N LEU A 189 12.22 4.64 -4.59
CA LEU A 189 11.17 4.16 -5.47
C LEU A 189 9.98 3.70 -4.61
N VAL A 190 8.81 4.29 -4.81
CA VAL A 190 7.59 3.93 -4.07
C VAL A 190 6.61 3.23 -5.00
N LEU A 191 6.34 1.96 -4.71
CA LEU A 191 5.36 1.15 -5.43
C LEU A 191 4.18 0.85 -4.50
N LYS A 192 2.98 1.26 -4.92
CA LYS A 192 1.74 0.99 -4.20
C LYS A 192 0.93 -0.11 -4.90
N ARG A 193 0.27 -0.95 -4.12
CA ARG A 193 -0.58 -2.03 -4.63
C ARG A 193 -1.79 -2.28 -3.74
N PHE A 194 -2.94 -2.53 -4.36
CA PHE A 194 -4.15 -2.94 -3.66
C PHE A 194 -4.02 -4.38 -3.13
N ALA A 195 -4.36 -4.60 -1.86
CA ALA A 195 -4.46 -5.96 -1.30
C ALA A 195 -5.77 -6.65 -1.71
N TYR A 196 -6.83 -5.86 -1.98
CA TYR A 196 -8.16 -6.40 -2.27
C TYR A 196 -8.52 -6.43 -3.75
N ASP A 197 -8.52 -5.30 -4.44
CA ASP A 197 -8.87 -5.29 -5.87
C ASP A 197 -7.82 -6.07 -6.69
N GLY A 198 -8.28 -6.94 -7.60
CA GLY A 198 -7.43 -7.85 -8.35
C GLY A 198 -6.74 -8.97 -7.56
N VAL A 199 -6.82 -9.01 -6.22
CA VAL A 199 -6.15 -10.01 -5.37
C VAL A 199 -7.14 -10.74 -4.45
N TRP A 200 -7.46 -10.20 -3.27
CA TRP A 200 -8.48 -10.83 -2.39
C TRP A 200 -9.86 -10.88 -3.08
N LYS A 201 -10.16 -9.94 -3.96
CA LYS A 201 -11.35 -9.88 -4.82
C LYS A 201 -10.98 -10.10 -6.29
N GLY A 202 -9.93 -10.89 -6.53
CA GLY A 202 -9.51 -11.31 -7.86
C GLY A 202 -10.48 -12.29 -8.50
N ARG A 203 -10.26 -12.52 -9.79
CA ARG A 203 -11.02 -13.50 -10.57
C ARG A 203 -10.55 -14.91 -10.23
N ALA A 204 -11.48 -15.86 -10.07
CA ALA A 204 -11.17 -17.25 -9.75
C ALA A 204 -10.64 -18.06 -10.96
N ASP A 205 -9.56 -17.61 -11.60
CA ASP A 205 -9.10 -18.08 -12.91
C ASP A 205 -7.74 -18.80 -12.90
N PHE A 206 -7.15 -19.09 -11.74
CA PHE A 206 -5.92 -19.91 -11.64
C PHE A 206 -6.00 -21.23 -12.43
N PHE A 207 -7.19 -21.83 -12.52
CA PHE A 207 -7.42 -23.08 -13.25
C PHE A 207 -8.00 -22.89 -14.66
N GLU A 208 -8.07 -21.66 -15.19
CA GLU A 208 -8.53 -21.34 -16.54
C GLU A 208 -7.35 -21.27 -17.52
N LEU A 209 -7.63 -21.58 -18.79
CA LEU A 209 -6.64 -21.52 -19.88
C LEU A 209 -7.30 -20.86 -21.11
N PRO A 210 -6.61 -19.94 -21.83
CA PRO A 210 -5.29 -19.38 -21.49
C PRO A 210 -5.34 -18.61 -20.16
N ARG A 211 -4.19 -18.53 -19.46
CA ARG A 211 -4.12 -17.78 -18.20
C ARG A 211 -4.29 -16.29 -18.50
N ARG A 212 -4.87 -15.56 -17.58
CA ARG A 212 -5.18 -14.14 -17.74
C ARG A 212 -4.26 -13.32 -16.85
N ALA A 213 -3.93 -12.13 -17.34
CA ALA A 213 -3.30 -11.13 -16.51
C ALA A 213 -4.32 -10.59 -15.50
N THR A 214 -3.82 -10.04 -14.40
CA THR A 214 -4.61 -9.47 -13.31
C THR A 214 -5.48 -8.33 -13.84
N GLU A 215 -6.73 -8.32 -13.42
CA GLU A 215 -7.75 -7.32 -13.76
C GLU A 215 -8.15 -6.57 -12.49
N LEU A 216 -8.06 -5.25 -12.52
CA LEU A 216 -8.49 -4.35 -11.44
C LEU A 216 -9.90 -3.84 -11.74
N ALA A 217 -10.89 -4.30 -10.97
CA ALA A 217 -12.29 -4.00 -11.21
C ALA A 217 -12.67 -2.58 -10.76
N GLU A 218 -11.87 -1.97 -9.90
CA GLU A 218 -12.16 -0.68 -9.25
C GLU A 218 -11.16 0.42 -9.66
N LEU A 219 -10.28 0.17 -10.64
CA LEU A 219 -9.26 1.11 -11.12
C LEU A 219 -9.83 2.49 -11.47
N SER A 220 -11.03 2.55 -12.04
CA SER A 220 -11.70 3.81 -12.40
C SER A 220 -12.06 4.70 -11.21
N GLN A 221 -12.09 4.14 -10.00
CA GLN A 221 -12.34 4.86 -8.74
C GLN A 221 -11.05 5.28 -8.02
N THR A 222 -9.90 5.05 -8.66
CA THR A 222 -8.58 5.36 -8.11
C THR A 222 -7.93 6.50 -8.88
N PRO A 223 -6.90 7.14 -8.32
CA PRO A 223 -6.13 8.17 -9.02
C PRO A 223 -5.33 7.67 -10.23
N TYR A 224 -5.27 6.36 -10.45
CA TYR A 224 -4.43 5.75 -11.48
C TYR A 224 -5.18 5.48 -12.78
N ALA A 225 -4.43 5.45 -13.87
CA ALA A 225 -4.86 5.02 -15.18
C ALA A 225 -4.21 3.67 -15.57
N ALA A 226 -4.77 2.99 -16.57
CA ALA A 226 -4.30 1.65 -16.96
C ALA A 226 -2.88 1.67 -17.56
N GLU A 227 -2.52 2.77 -18.20
CA GLU A 227 -1.19 3.03 -18.74
C GLU A 227 -0.12 3.26 -17.66
N GLU A 228 -0.52 3.46 -16.40
CA GLU A 228 0.39 3.62 -15.26
C GLU A 228 0.69 2.29 -14.55
N GLU A 229 0.07 1.19 -14.98
CA GLU A 229 0.25 -0.13 -14.37
C GLU A 229 1.67 -0.67 -14.60
N LEU A 230 2.39 -0.88 -13.50
CA LEU A 230 3.63 -1.65 -13.47
C LEU A 230 3.33 -3.10 -13.10
N ARG A 231 3.44 -3.99 -14.10
CA ARG A 231 3.13 -5.42 -13.94
C ARG A 231 4.41 -6.22 -13.71
N PHE A 232 4.54 -6.83 -12.54
CA PHE A 232 5.63 -7.75 -12.22
C PHE A 232 5.18 -9.19 -12.40
N ALA A 233 6.06 -10.04 -12.94
CA ALA A 233 5.77 -11.45 -13.11
C ALA A 233 5.72 -12.18 -11.76
N MET A 234 4.70 -13.00 -11.56
CA MET A 234 4.70 -13.96 -10.46
C MET A 234 5.87 -14.95 -10.66
N PRO A 235 6.68 -15.26 -9.62
CA PRO A 235 7.78 -16.21 -9.74
C PRO A 235 7.31 -17.53 -10.35
N GLU A 236 8.09 -18.15 -11.24
CA GLU A 236 7.65 -19.31 -12.03
C GLU A 236 7.07 -20.46 -11.20
N ASP A 237 7.65 -20.74 -10.03
CA ASP A 237 7.17 -21.77 -9.12
C ASP A 237 5.84 -21.40 -8.42
N CYS A 238 5.61 -20.10 -8.20
CA CYS A 238 4.36 -19.52 -7.70
C CYS A 238 3.31 -19.33 -8.80
N ALA A 239 3.72 -19.19 -10.05
CA ALA A 239 2.83 -19.17 -11.21
C ALA A 239 2.52 -20.59 -11.71
N SER A 240 3.15 -21.63 -11.14
CA SER A 240 2.97 -23.02 -11.56
C SER A 240 1.49 -23.44 -11.52
N PRO A 241 0.97 -24.15 -12.55
CA PRO A 241 -0.43 -24.61 -12.60
C PRO A 241 -0.75 -25.72 -11.59
N TYR A 242 0.19 -26.07 -10.71
CA TYR A 242 0.10 -27.15 -9.72
C TYR A 242 -0.03 -26.59 -8.30
N LEU A 243 -1.22 -26.08 -7.97
CA LEU A 243 -1.57 -25.47 -6.69
C LEU A 243 -1.06 -26.22 -5.45
N LEU A 244 -1.18 -27.55 -5.36
CA LEU A 244 -0.77 -28.29 -4.16
C LEU A 244 0.75 -28.26 -3.90
N ARG A 245 1.55 -28.07 -4.97
CA ARG A 245 3.01 -27.91 -4.89
C ARG A 245 3.45 -26.45 -4.89
N ASN A 246 2.54 -25.54 -5.23
CA ASN A 246 2.79 -24.12 -5.31
C ASN A 246 3.20 -23.54 -3.93
N PRO A 247 4.37 -22.89 -3.82
CA PRO A 247 4.86 -22.36 -2.56
C PRO A 247 4.00 -21.19 -2.05
N PHE A 248 3.41 -20.38 -2.93
CA PHE A 248 2.47 -19.32 -2.56
C PHE A 248 1.21 -19.91 -1.89
N TYR A 249 0.64 -20.98 -2.46
CA TYR A 249 -0.46 -21.70 -1.82
C TYR A 249 -0.08 -22.27 -0.44
N ARG A 250 1.15 -22.74 -0.28
CA ARG A 250 1.64 -23.22 1.02
C ARG A 250 1.78 -22.07 2.02
N ALA A 251 2.23 -20.89 1.60
CA ALA A 251 2.28 -19.68 2.42
C ALA A 251 0.87 -19.26 2.87
N LEU A 252 -0.11 -19.19 1.95
CA LEU A 252 -1.52 -18.91 2.28
C LEU A 252 -2.11 -19.91 3.31
N ARG A 253 -1.64 -21.16 3.30
CA ARG A 253 -2.07 -22.17 4.30
C ARG A 253 -1.42 -22.00 5.67
N ARG A 254 -0.34 -21.22 5.79
CA ARG A 254 0.29 -20.93 7.09
C ARG A 254 -0.49 -19.89 7.89
N HIS A 255 -1.21 -18.98 7.23
CA HIS A 255 -2.22 -18.12 7.83
C HIS A 255 -3.50 -18.89 8.15
N ARG A 256 -3.46 -19.72 9.19
CA ARG A 256 -4.58 -20.59 9.57
C ARG A 256 -5.71 -19.79 10.21
N THR A 257 -5.39 -18.66 10.82
CA THR A 257 -6.38 -17.71 11.36
C THR A 257 -7.26 -17.13 10.25
N GLN A 258 -6.69 -16.82 9.09
CA GLN A 258 -7.40 -16.16 7.98
C GLN A 258 -7.99 -17.12 6.95
N GLU A 259 -7.46 -18.35 6.88
CA GLU A 259 -7.87 -19.37 5.91
C GLU A 259 -7.82 -18.89 4.44
N ALA A 260 -6.93 -17.93 4.12
CA ALA A 260 -6.77 -17.33 2.80
C ALA A 260 -6.50 -18.36 1.67
N TRP A 261 -5.98 -19.54 2.01
CA TRP A 261 -5.87 -20.68 1.09
C TRP A 261 -7.20 -21.07 0.42
N GLN A 262 -8.34 -20.76 1.05
CA GLN A 262 -9.66 -20.97 0.48
C GLN A 262 -9.95 -20.04 -0.69
N LYS A 263 -9.13 -19.02 -0.95
CA LYS A 263 -9.25 -18.09 -2.07
C LYS A 263 -8.05 -18.18 -3.01
N ALA A 264 -7.25 -19.24 -2.92
CA ALA A 264 -6.00 -19.33 -3.65
C ALA A 264 -6.12 -19.31 -5.18
N ASP A 265 -7.26 -19.74 -5.74
CA ASP A 265 -7.52 -19.64 -7.18
C ASP A 265 -8.01 -18.25 -7.63
N GLU A 266 -8.24 -17.33 -6.69
CA GLU A 266 -8.52 -15.90 -6.90
C GLU A 266 -7.29 -15.02 -6.61
N ILE A 267 -6.46 -15.41 -5.63
CA ILE A 267 -5.31 -14.61 -5.16
C ILE A 267 -4.05 -14.86 -5.99
N ILE A 268 -3.83 -16.09 -6.45
CA ILE A 268 -2.60 -16.45 -7.17
C ILE A 268 -2.77 -16.13 -8.66
N ASN A 269 -2.33 -14.93 -9.03
CA ASN A 269 -2.28 -14.48 -10.43
C ASN A 269 -0.91 -14.77 -11.08
N ILE A 270 -0.82 -14.59 -12.40
CA ILE A 270 0.44 -14.77 -13.15
C ILE A 270 1.31 -13.51 -13.17
N ASP A 271 0.73 -12.38 -12.78
CA ASP A 271 1.36 -11.07 -12.64
C ASP A 271 0.81 -10.34 -11.42
N GLU A 272 1.48 -9.26 -11.04
CA GLU A 272 1.13 -8.42 -9.89
C GLU A 272 1.20 -6.96 -10.32
N VAL A 273 0.11 -6.21 -10.11
CA VAL A 273 -0.05 -4.84 -10.57
C VAL A 273 0.31 -3.86 -9.45
N PHE A 274 1.27 -2.98 -9.73
CA PHE A 274 1.70 -1.89 -8.86
C PHE A 274 1.58 -0.55 -9.58
N PHE A 275 1.54 0.52 -8.80
CA PHE A 275 1.58 1.90 -9.29
C PHE A 275 2.75 2.64 -8.65
N GLN A 276 3.52 3.36 -9.45
CA GLN A 276 4.63 4.16 -8.95
C GLN A 276 4.13 5.51 -8.43
N ARG A 277 4.55 5.91 -7.23
CA ARG A 277 4.42 7.28 -6.74
C ARG A 277 5.72 8.03 -6.99
N ASN A 278 5.61 9.24 -7.50
CA ASN A 278 6.76 10.02 -7.93
C ASN A 278 7.40 10.74 -6.74
N THR A 279 8.64 10.38 -6.40
CA THR A 279 9.36 10.99 -5.28
C THR A 279 10.28 12.13 -5.72
N GLU A 280 10.57 12.27 -7.02
CA GLU A 280 11.51 13.25 -7.58
C GLU A 280 10.89 14.65 -7.77
N ASN A 281 9.80 14.97 -7.05
CA ASN A 281 9.14 16.26 -7.09
C ASN A 281 10.04 17.35 -6.48
N LEU A 282 10.38 18.34 -7.30
CA LEU A 282 11.24 19.45 -6.90
C LEU A 282 10.57 20.36 -5.85
N LEU A 283 9.25 20.30 -5.70
CA LEU A 283 8.51 21.10 -4.72
C LEU A 283 8.78 20.74 -3.26
N TYR A 284 9.27 19.52 -2.98
CA TYR A 284 9.54 19.10 -1.59
C TYR A 284 10.60 19.96 -0.91
N THR A 285 11.47 20.63 -1.66
CA THR A 285 12.51 21.52 -1.10
C THR A 285 12.31 22.99 -1.46
N ALA A 286 11.23 23.33 -2.18
CA ALA A 286 10.94 24.70 -2.58
C ALA A 286 10.28 25.50 -1.45
N GLU A 287 10.37 26.82 -1.49
CA GLU A 287 9.51 27.71 -0.71
C GLU A 287 8.26 28.03 -1.52
N LEU A 288 7.07 27.87 -0.90
CA LEU A 288 5.79 28.14 -1.54
C LEU A 288 5.03 29.22 -0.78
N SER A 289 4.47 30.18 -1.51
CA SER A 289 3.46 31.11 -0.99
C SER A 289 2.32 31.24 -1.98
N ALA A 290 1.15 31.68 -1.54
CA ALA A 290 0.01 31.91 -2.41
C ALA A 290 -0.72 33.19 -2.04
N SER A 291 -1.45 33.74 -3.01
CA SER A 291 -2.30 34.91 -2.81
C SER A 291 -3.45 34.59 -1.84
N SER A 292 -3.88 33.32 -1.82
CA SER A 292 -4.76 32.74 -0.83
C SER A 292 -4.70 31.20 -0.87
N GLY A 293 -5.33 30.54 0.11
CA GLY A 293 -5.34 29.08 0.22
C GLY A 293 -4.06 28.51 0.83
N ASN A 294 -4.10 27.22 1.17
CA ASN A 294 -2.97 26.53 1.79
C ASN A 294 -2.12 25.82 0.74
N THR A 295 -0.87 26.26 0.56
CA THR A 295 0.08 25.69 -0.40
C THR A 295 0.67 24.36 0.03
N GLU A 296 0.57 23.99 1.31
CA GLU A 296 1.16 22.74 1.79
C GLU A 296 0.51 21.50 1.15
N PHE A 297 -0.76 21.60 0.73
CA PHE A 297 -1.43 20.54 -0.02
C PHE A 297 -0.78 20.26 -1.39
N LEU A 298 -0.02 21.19 -1.97
CA LEU A 298 0.58 20.97 -3.28
C LEU A 298 1.78 20.00 -3.26
N ARG A 299 2.28 19.66 -2.07
CA ARG A 299 3.55 18.96 -1.87
C ARG A 299 3.55 18.03 -0.65
N ASP A 300 2.39 17.61 -0.17
CA ASP A 300 2.28 16.72 0.99
C ASP A 300 2.36 15.23 0.61
N PHE A 301 2.56 14.94 -0.69
CA PHE A 301 2.73 13.62 -1.31
C PHE A 301 1.43 12.79 -1.40
N LYS A 302 0.32 13.26 -0.81
CA LYS A 302 -0.99 12.62 -0.93
C LYS A 302 -1.64 13.04 -2.24
N LEU A 303 -2.30 12.10 -2.91
CA LEU A 303 -3.14 12.45 -4.07
C LEU A 303 -4.53 12.95 -3.66
N PHE A 304 -4.96 12.57 -2.46
CA PHE A 304 -6.22 12.96 -1.84
C PHE A 304 -6.17 12.59 -0.35
N ASP A 305 -7.09 13.14 0.44
CA ASP A 305 -7.37 12.69 1.80
C ASP A 305 -8.87 12.45 1.98
N CYS A 306 -9.24 11.65 2.96
CA CYS A 306 -10.63 11.32 3.25
C CYS A 306 -11.08 11.84 4.61
N GLY A 307 -12.36 12.16 4.73
CA GLY A 307 -12.99 12.57 5.99
C GLY A 307 -13.28 11.39 6.91
N ASP A 308 -13.43 10.18 6.35
CA ASP A 308 -13.60 8.95 7.13
C ASP A 308 -13.00 7.73 6.38
N VAL A 309 -12.09 7.00 7.01
CA VAL A 309 -11.47 5.79 6.43
C VAL A 309 -12.37 4.56 6.61
N THR A 310 -13.36 4.63 7.51
CA THR A 310 -14.32 3.56 7.77
C THR A 310 -15.48 3.55 6.77
N GLU A 311 -15.74 4.68 6.11
CA GLU A 311 -16.85 4.85 5.19
C GLU A 311 -16.63 4.12 3.86
N LYS A 312 -17.63 3.36 3.40
CA LYS A 312 -17.46 2.56 2.17
C LYS A 312 -17.23 3.42 0.94
N LYS A 313 -17.94 4.54 0.85
CA LYS A 313 -17.76 5.54 -0.21
C LYS A 313 -16.69 6.52 0.22
N LEU A 314 -15.81 6.90 -0.70
CA LEU A 314 -14.80 7.93 -0.44
C LEU A 314 -15.52 9.25 -0.11
N ALA A 315 -15.45 9.65 1.15
CA ALA A 315 -15.82 10.97 1.61
C ALA A 315 -14.55 11.81 1.63
N LEU A 316 -14.47 12.85 0.81
CA LEU A 316 -13.25 13.65 0.69
C LEU A 316 -13.13 14.63 1.84
N LYS A 317 -11.91 14.79 2.33
CA LYS A 317 -11.53 15.87 3.23
C LYS A 317 -10.99 17.04 2.41
N GLU A 318 -11.00 18.24 2.97
CA GLU A 318 -10.24 19.34 2.40
C GLU A 318 -8.74 18.96 2.34
N CYS A 319 -8.24 18.78 1.12
CA CYS A 319 -6.90 18.26 0.85
C CYS A 319 -6.29 18.83 -0.44
N GLY A 320 -6.76 20.00 -0.88
CA GLY A 320 -6.31 20.63 -2.10
C GLY A 320 -6.08 22.11 -1.92
N TRP A 321 -5.05 22.65 -2.59
CA TRP A 321 -4.91 24.08 -2.72
C TRP A 321 -6.02 24.61 -3.59
N LYS A 322 -6.82 25.50 -3.00
CA LYS A 322 -7.90 26.23 -3.65
C LYS A 322 -7.78 27.71 -3.27
N PRO A 323 -7.64 28.63 -4.25
CA PRO A 323 -7.68 30.05 -3.96
C PRO A 323 -9.09 30.45 -3.49
N ALA A 324 -9.16 31.46 -2.62
CA ALA A 324 -10.42 32.06 -2.18
C ALA A 324 -11.21 32.60 -3.39
N GLU A 325 -12.54 32.65 -3.29
CA GLU A 325 -13.38 33.06 -4.42
C GLU A 325 -13.12 34.52 -4.81
N GLU A 326 -12.84 35.36 -3.82
CA GLU A 326 -12.49 36.77 -3.93
C GLU A 326 -11.04 37.04 -4.36
N ASP A 327 -10.19 36.01 -4.39
CA ASP A 327 -8.79 36.16 -4.80
C ASP A 327 -8.72 36.47 -6.30
N LEU A 328 -8.26 37.68 -6.64
CA LEU A 328 -8.13 38.11 -8.03
C LEU A 328 -6.84 37.62 -8.68
N GLU A 329 -5.82 37.28 -7.89
CA GLU A 329 -4.53 36.79 -8.40
C GLU A 329 -4.55 35.30 -8.67
N LYS A 330 -5.18 34.51 -7.78
CA LYS A 330 -5.31 33.04 -7.85
C LYS A 330 -3.97 32.37 -8.15
N LYS A 331 -2.94 32.75 -7.38
CA LYS A 331 -1.54 32.53 -7.74
C LYS A 331 -0.75 31.87 -6.61
N VAL A 332 0.16 30.99 -7.00
CA VAL A 332 1.19 30.40 -6.15
C VAL A 332 2.55 30.85 -6.68
N TRP A 333 3.41 31.31 -5.78
CA TRP A 333 4.83 31.55 -6.04
C TRP A 333 5.63 30.38 -5.50
N ILE A 334 6.54 29.88 -6.33
CA ILE A 334 7.42 28.75 -6.05
C ILE A 334 8.85 29.26 -6.19
N ARG A 335 9.64 29.13 -5.14
CA ARG A 335 11.05 29.53 -5.12
C ARG A 335 11.93 28.35 -4.77
N PHE A 336 12.87 28.02 -5.64
CA PHE A 336 13.87 27.00 -5.37
C PHE A 336 15.10 27.63 -4.72
N GLU A 337 15.62 27.01 -3.66
CA GLU A 337 16.85 27.46 -2.99
C GLU A 337 18.04 27.44 -3.97
N THR A 338 18.16 26.35 -4.72
CA THR A 338 19.13 26.17 -5.80
C THR A 338 18.43 26.17 -7.15
N PRO A 339 19.03 26.74 -8.21
CA PRO A 339 18.43 26.70 -9.54
C PRO A 339 18.18 25.27 -10.00
N GLN A 340 17.00 25.02 -10.55
CA GLN A 340 16.58 23.71 -11.03
C GLN A 340 16.52 23.67 -12.56
N THR A 341 16.58 22.46 -13.11
CA THR A 341 16.17 22.19 -14.49
C THR A 341 14.83 21.49 -14.48
N VAL A 342 13.83 22.09 -15.13
CA VAL A 342 12.44 21.60 -15.14
C VAL A 342 12.04 21.27 -16.56
N GLY A 343 11.39 20.13 -16.78
CA GLY A 343 10.88 19.75 -18.11
C GLY A 343 9.52 19.07 -18.12
N ARG A 344 8.97 18.74 -16.94
CA ARG A 344 7.71 18.02 -16.80
C ARG A 344 6.90 18.61 -15.66
N ILE A 345 5.58 18.65 -15.82
CA ILE A 345 4.63 19.03 -14.77
C ILE A 345 3.52 18.00 -14.72
N ALA A 346 3.20 17.52 -13.52
CA ALA A 346 1.99 16.76 -13.25
C ALA A 346 1.11 17.51 -12.24
N ALA A 347 -0.21 17.41 -12.40
CA ALA A 347 -1.16 17.96 -11.44
C ALA A 347 -2.30 16.97 -11.19
N TYR A 348 -2.68 16.86 -9.93
CA TYR A 348 -3.84 16.11 -9.48
C TYR A 348 -4.84 17.11 -8.91
N ALA A 349 -6.11 16.98 -9.28
CA ALA A 349 -7.17 17.84 -8.78
C ALA A 349 -8.44 17.03 -8.62
N LEU A 350 -9.29 17.46 -7.69
CA LEU A 350 -10.58 16.82 -7.44
C LEU A 350 -11.73 17.79 -7.73
N GLY A 351 -12.83 17.24 -8.21
CA GLY A 351 -14.08 17.93 -8.45
C GLY A 351 -15.27 16.97 -8.45
N ASN A 352 -16.41 17.43 -8.98
CA ASN A 352 -17.68 16.70 -8.95
C ASN A 352 -17.86 15.72 -10.12
N GLY A 353 -16.86 15.56 -10.98
CA GLY A 353 -16.84 14.62 -12.10
C GLY A 353 -16.09 15.18 -13.31
N GLY A 354 -15.72 14.31 -14.26
CA GLY A 354 -14.82 14.64 -15.38
C GLY A 354 -15.33 15.66 -16.42
N ALA A 355 -16.40 16.41 -16.14
CA ALA A 355 -16.80 17.58 -16.92
C ALA A 355 -16.18 18.88 -16.39
N ASP A 356 -15.72 18.88 -15.13
CA ASP A 356 -15.05 20.03 -14.52
C ASP A 356 -13.70 20.28 -15.20
N ARG A 357 -13.26 21.55 -15.22
CA ARG A 357 -12.00 21.95 -15.87
C ARG A 357 -11.32 23.06 -15.10
N LEU A 358 -10.00 23.07 -15.11
CA LEU A 358 -9.20 24.14 -14.53
C LEU A 358 -8.03 24.48 -15.47
N GLU A 359 -7.94 25.74 -15.89
CA GLU A 359 -6.84 26.24 -16.71
C GLU A 359 -5.72 26.73 -15.79
N ALA A 360 -4.58 26.04 -15.81
CA ALA A 360 -3.38 26.40 -15.08
C ALA A 360 -2.33 27.00 -16.01
N VAL A 361 -1.72 28.11 -15.59
CA VAL A 361 -0.62 28.78 -16.31
C VAL A 361 0.62 28.81 -15.44
N PHE A 362 1.69 28.19 -15.91
CA PHE A 362 2.99 28.14 -15.26
C PHE A 362 3.95 29.12 -15.94
N SER A 363 4.49 30.08 -15.18
CA SER A 363 5.47 31.07 -15.64
C SER A 363 6.80 30.89 -14.91
N PHE A 364 7.90 31.34 -15.53
CA PHE A 364 9.27 31.06 -15.10
C PHE A 364 10.09 32.36 -15.15
N ASP A 365 11.00 32.52 -14.21
CA ASP A 365 11.92 33.67 -14.12
C ASP A 365 12.95 33.75 -15.25
N THR A 366 13.16 32.65 -15.97
CA THR A 366 14.10 32.55 -17.10
C THR A 366 13.64 33.31 -18.35
N GLY A 367 12.42 33.85 -18.36
CA GLY A 367 11.82 34.50 -19.53
C GLY A 367 11.30 33.51 -20.59
N ALA A 368 11.27 32.22 -20.28
CA ALA A 368 10.69 31.20 -21.15
C ALA A 368 9.17 31.33 -21.23
N GLU A 369 8.60 31.02 -22.40
CA GLU A 369 7.15 31.08 -22.67
C GLU A 369 6.33 30.31 -21.63
N PRO A 370 5.20 30.84 -21.11
CA PRO A 370 4.41 30.13 -20.12
C PRO A 370 3.88 28.78 -20.61
N VAL A 371 3.89 27.76 -19.72
CA VAL A 371 3.21 26.49 -19.98
C VAL A 371 1.75 26.62 -19.58
N ARG A 372 0.82 26.27 -20.47
CA ARG A 372 -0.61 26.20 -20.17
C ARG A 372 -1.03 24.74 -20.08
N MET A 373 -1.83 24.41 -19.08
CA MET A 373 -2.35 23.06 -18.84
C MET A 373 -3.83 23.14 -18.52
N ASP A 374 -4.62 22.36 -19.25
CA ASP A 374 -6.02 22.09 -18.90
C ASP A 374 -6.05 20.88 -17.97
N ILE A 375 -6.46 21.09 -16.72
CA ILE A 375 -6.55 20.06 -15.68
C ILE A 375 -7.99 19.58 -15.60
N THR A 376 -8.17 18.27 -15.72
CA THR A 376 -9.43 17.57 -15.44
C THR A 376 -9.46 17.16 -13.97
N PRO A 377 -10.38 17.71 -13.14
CA PRO A 377 -10.46 17.41 -11.71
C PRO A 377 -11.18 16.09 -11.41
N ASP A 378 -10.72 14.97 -11.98
CA ASP A 378 -11.27 13.63 -11.75
C ASP A 378 -10.43 12.79 -10.77
N GLY A 379 -9.44 13.42 -10.13
CA GLY A 379 -8.49 12.78 -9.23
C GLY A 379 -7.33 12.06 -9.92
N LYS A 380 -7.29 12.01 -11.26
CA LYS A 380 -6.21 11.37 -12.01
C LYS A 380 -5.09 12.34 -12.36
N ARG A 381 -3.98 11.77 -12.83
CA ARG A 381 -2.81 12.53 -13.25
C ARG A 381 -3.09 13.32 -14.53
N ASN A 382 -2.97 14.65 -14.45
CA ASN A 382 -2.85 15.53 -15.62
C ASN A 382 -1.37 15.81 -15.83
N PHE A 383 -0.84 15.61 -17.04
CA PHE A 383 0.61 15.60 -17.27
C PHE A 383 1.00 16.33 -18.54
N CYS A 384 2.08 17.12 -18.48
CA CYS A 384 2.69 17.72 -19.66
C CYS A 384 4.22 17.68 -19.60
N THR A 385 4.82 17.58 -20.78
CA THR A 385 6.26 17.69 -21.02
C THR A 385 6.51 18.88 -21.93
N PHE A 386 7.62 19.59 -21.72
CA PHE A 386 8.03 20.73 -22.53
C PHE A 386 9.56 20.80 -22.62
N GLU A 387 10.07 21.66 -23.52
CA GLU A 387 11.50 21.89 -23.67
C GLU A 387 12.16 22.25 -22.33
N PRO A 388 13.23 21.55 -21.91
CA PRO A 388 13.87 21.77 -20.63
C PRO A 388 14.20 23.23 -20.35
N ARG A 389 13.79 23.72 -19.18
CA ARG A 389 14.07 25.07 -18.69
C ARG A 389 15.15 24.96 -17.64
N GLU A 390 16.34 25.42 -17.98
CA GLU A 390 17.50 25.41 -17.09
C GLU A 390 17.55 26.65 -16.19
N ARG A 391 18.21 26.50 -15.03
CA ARG A 391 18.51 27.59 -14.10
C ARG A 391 17.27 28.32 -13.58
N VAL A 392 16.13 27.64 -13.50
CA VAL A 392 14.89 28.17 -12.94
C VAL A 392 15.06 28.34 -11.43
N ARG A 393 14.93 29.57 -10.92
CA ARG A 393 14.90 29.83 -9.47
C ARG A 393 13.51 30.14 -8.98
N GLU A 394 12.69 30.77 -9.81
CA GLU A 394 11.32 31.12 -9.45
C GLU A 394 10.34 30.67 -10.53
N MET A 395 9.23 30.08 -10.08
CA MET A 395 8.08 29.71 -10.90
C MET A 395 6.81 30.28 -10.29
N THR A 396 5.79 30.47 -11.11
CA THR A 396 4.46 30.78 -10.60
C THR A 396 3.42 29.92 -11.27
N LEU A 397 2.52 29.34 -10.49
CA LEU A 397 1.28 28.73 -10.95
C LEU A 397 0.17 29.79 -10.79
N ARG A 398 -0.61 30.04 -11.85
CA ARG A 398 -1.81 30.88 -11.79
C ARG A 398 -3.00 30.13 -12.36
N ILE A 399 -4.14 30.18 -11.67
CA ILE A 399 -5.39 29.69 -12.24
C ILE A 399 -6.00 30.76 -13.13
N GLY A 400 -6.11 30.46 -14.43
CA GLY A 400 -6.68 31.34 -15.44
C GLY A 400 -8.20 31.36 -15.41
N ALA A 401 -8.79 30.17 -15.34
CA ALA A 401 -10.22 29.94 -15.26
C ALA A 401 -10.49 28.57 -14.63
N TRP A 402 -11.70 28.37 -14.09
CA TRP A 402 -12.21 27.04 -13.77
C TRP A 402 -13.69 26.94 -14.12
N GLU A 403 -14.13 25.74 -14.46
CA GLU A 403 -15.52 25.39 -14.75
C GLU A 403 -15.94 24.24 -13.86
N GLY A 404 -17.15 24.32 -13.31
CA GLY A 404 -17.71 23.30 -12.42
C GLY A 404 -17.30 23.45 -10.95
N VAL A 405 -17.32 22.35 -10.19
CA VAL A 405 -17.05 22.35 -8.75
C VAL A 405 -15.69 21.77 -8.49
N VAL A 406 -14.68 22.64 -8.43
CA VAL A 406 -13.30 22.26 -8.15
C VAL A 406 -13.03 22.36 -6.65
N TRP A 407 -12.52 21.27 -6.06
CA TRP A 407 -12.08 21.19 -4.67
C TRP A 407 -10.61 21.58 -4.47
N GLY A 408 -9.87 21.75 -5.56
CA GLY A 408 -8.51 22.27 -5.57
C GLY A 408 -7.52 21.32 -6.24
N ILE A 409 -6.28 21.75 -6.33
CA ILE A 409 -5.14 20.92 -6.75
C ILE A 409 -4.61 20.20 -5.50
N THR A 410 -4.66 18.87 -5.51
CA THR A 410 -4.32 18.01 -4.36
C THR A 410 -2.88 17.55 -4.34
N GLU A 411 -2.17 17.60 -5.46
CA GLU A 411 -0.72 17.45 -5.55
C GLU A 411 -0.26 18.14 -6.84
N LEU A 412 0.86 18.85 -6.77
CA LEU A 412 1.54 19.41 -7.93
C LEU A 412 2.94 18.85 -8.00
N GLU A 413 3.28 18.21 -9.11
CA GLU A 413 4.62 17.68 -9.35
C GLU A 413 5.36 18.57 -10.34
N ILE A 414 6.41 19.24 -9.87
CA ILE A 414 7.37 19.94 -10.74
C ILE A 414 8.59 19.05 -10.88
N LEU A 415 8.90 18.63 -12.10
CA LEU A 415 9.77 17.48 -12.33
C LEU A 415 10.95 17.80 -13.27
N PRO A 416 12.11 17.14 -13.04
CA PRO A 416 13.22 17.17 -13.98
C PRO A 416 12.80 16.67 -15.37
N PRO A 417 13.50 17.03 -16.45
CA PRO A 417 13.16 16.58 -17.81
C PRO A 417 13.14 15.06 -17.98
N GLU A 418 14.06 14.36 -17.33
CA GLU A 418 14.21 12.91 -17.44
C GLU A 418 13.48 12.21 -16.31
N GLU A 419 12.79 11.11 -16.65
CA GLU A 419 12.21 10.20 -15.68
C GLU A 419 13.25 9.16 -15.25
N LYS A 420 13.37 8.96 -13.94
CA LYS A 420 14.21 7.91 -13.39
C LYS A 420 13.53 6.57 -13.67
N GLY A 421 14.17 5.77 -14.52
CA GLY A 421 13.71 4.42 -14.85
C GLY A 421 13.76 3.48 -13.63
N LEU A 422 13.14 2.32 -13.78
CA LEU A 422 13.22 1.27 -12.78
C LEU A 422 14.66 0.75 -12.67
N PRO A 423 15.15 0.40 -11.47
CA PRO A 423 16.41 -0.33 -11.34
C PRO A 423 16.41 -1.59 -12.21
N GLU A 424 17.54 -1.90 -12.85
CA GLU A 424 17.66 -3.06 -13.76
C GLU A 424 17.22 -4.38 -13.09
N THR A 425 17.46 -4.51 -11.78
CA THR A 425 17.04 -5.66 -10.97
C THR A 425 15.52 -5.85 -10.96
N LEU A 426 14.75 -4.76 -10.99
CA LEU A 426 13.28 -4.79 -11.06
C LEU A 426 12.79 -4.88 -12.50
N GLU A 427 13.44 -4.23 -13.47
CA GLU A 427 13.08 -4.33 -14.90
C GLU A 427 13.08 -5.77 -15.41
N ARG A 428 14.02 -6.58 -14.91
CA ARG A 428 14.11 -8.02 -15.22
C ARG A 428 12.93 -8.83 -14.68
N LEU A 429 12.20 -8.30 -13.69
CA LEU A 429 11.04 -8.94 -13.07
C LEU A 429 9.71 -8.51 -13.70
N LEU A 430 9.71 -7.56 -14.65
CA LEU A 430 8.50 -7.14 -15.34
C LEU A 430 7.85 -8.29 -16.10
N PHE A 431 6.52 -8.32 -16.08
CA PHE A 431 5.71 -9.32 -16.75
C PHE A 431 5.76 -9.12 -18.28
N ARG A 432 6.31 -10.11 -18.99
CA ARG A 432 6.46 -10.09 -20.46
C ARG A 432 5.46 -11.00 -21.18
N GLY A 433 4.47 -11.51 -20.46
CA GLY A 433 3.47 -12.45 -20.97
C GLY A 433 3.56 -13.83 -20.33
N ASP A 434 2.55 -14.65 -20.63
CA ASP A 434 2.44 -16.03 -20.16
C ASP A 434 3.42 -16.95 -20.93
N SER A 435 4.31 -17.62 -20.20
CA SER A 435 5.28 -18.59 -20.73
C SER A 435 4.88 -20.06 -20.53
N LEU A 436 3.69 -20.37 -19.99
CA LEU A 436 3.28 -21.75 -19.68
C LEU A 436 2.99 -22.55 -20.94
N GLU A 437 3.75 -23.62 -21.16
CA GLU A 437 3.44 -24.60 -22.19
C GLU A 437 2.24 -25.48 -21.80
N VAL A 438 1.14 -25.34 -22.55
CA VAL A 438 -0.12 -26.01 -22.24
C VAL A 438 -0.18 -27.41 -22.86
N THR A 439 0.20 -28.44 -22.09
CA THR A 439 0.10 -29.85 -22.50
C THR A 439 -1.20 -30.52 -22.02
N LYS A 440 -1.52 -31.71 -22.57
CA LYS A 440 -2.66 -32.53 -22.09
C LYS A 440 -2.52 -32.92 -20.61
N MET A 441 -1.29 -33.20 -20.15
CA MET A 441 -1.03 -33.54 -18.75
C MET A 441 -1.28 -32.35 -17.82
N VAL A 442 -0.88 -31.14 -18.22
CA VAL A 442 -1.17 -29.90 -17.48
C VAL A 442 -2.68 -29.74 -17.28
N LYS A 443 -3.47 -29.85 -18.36
CA LYS A 443 -4.94 -29.74 -18.30
C LYS A 443 -5.57 -30.77 -17.36
N ILE A 444 -5.17 -32.04 -17.44
CA ILE A 444 -5.69 -33.11 -16.58
C ILE A 444 -5.38 -32.81 -15.11
N ARG A 445 -4.15 -32.39 -14.82
CA ARG A 445 -3.71 -32.11 -13.45
C ARG A 445 -4.38 -30.88 -12.86
N MET A 446 -4.53 -29.79 -13.62
CA MET A 446 -5.29 -28.61 -13.20
C MET A 446 -6.72 -28.96 -12.82
N ARG A 447 -7.41 -29.80 -13.62
CA ARG A 447 -8.77 -30.27 -13.29
C ARG A 447 -8.81 -31.08 -11.99
N ALA A 448 -7.85 -31.97 -11.77
CA ALA A 448 -7.76 -32.75 -10.54
C ALA A 448 -7.50 -31.86 -9.32
N GLU A 449 -6.55 -30.92 -9.42
CA GLU A 449 -6.22 -30.00 -8.32
C GLU A 449 -7.37 -29.01 -8.02
N LYS A 450 -8.10 -28.55 -9.05
CA LYS A 450 -9.35 -27.78 -8.88
C LYS A 450 -10.41 -28.57 -8.11
N ALA A 451 -10.59 -29.85 -8.43
CA ALA A 451 -11.52 -30.73 -7.71
C ALA A 451 -11.09 -30.93 -6.25
N ILE A 452 -9.79 -31.09 -5.99
CA ILE A 452 -9.24 -31.20 -4.62
C ILE A 452 -9.48 -29.90 -3.83
N LEU A 453 -9.20 -28.73 -4.41
CA LEU A 453 -9.46 -27.45 -3.75
C LEU A 453 -10.95 -27.29 -3.44
N SER A 454 -11.83 -27.57 -4.41
CA SER A 454 -13.28 -27.53 -4.23
C SER A 454 -13.75 -28.47 -3.12
N PHE A 455 -13.23 -29.70 -3.07
CA PHE A 455 -13.54 -30.66 -2.01
C PHE A 455 -13.08 -30.15 -0.64
N LYS A 456 -11.85 -29.62 -0.52
CA LYS A 456 -11.34 -29.04 0.72
C LYS A 456 -12.19 -27.85 1.20
N ARG A 457 -12.61 -26.95 0.30
CA ARG A 457 -13.53 -25.84 0.62
C ARG A 457 -14.86 -26.36 1.16
N LYS A 458 -15.45 -27.35 0.48
CA LYS A 458 -16.71 -27.99 0.92
C LYS A 458 -16.55 -28.61 2.31
N PHE A 459 -15.44 -29.30 2.56
CA PHE A 459 -15.15 -29.88 3.87
C PHE A 459 -14.97 -28.81 4.95
N SER A 460 -14.15 -27.78 4.69
CA SER A 460 -13.91 -26.67 5.64
C SER A 460 -15.19 -25.90 5.97
N ARG A 461 -16.10 -25.75 5.00
CA ARG A 461 -17.40 -25.09 5.22
C ARG A 461 -18.23 -25.78 6.31
N TRP A 462 -18.15 -27.11 6.41
CA TRP A 462 -18.89 -27.91 7.39
C TRP A 462 -18.08 -28.18 8.67
N LEU A 463 -16.77 -28.31 8.52
CA LEU A 463 -15.83 -28.60 9.61
C LEU A 463 -14.75 -27.52 9.63
N PRO A 464 -15.11 -26.28 10.00
CA PRO A 464 -14.15 -25.20 10.04
C PRO A 464 -13.11 -25.44 11.14
N ASN A 465 -12.00 -24.71 11.03
CA ASN A 465 -10.95 -24.77 12.02
C ASN A 465 -11.38 -24.12 13.35
N SER A 466 -10.54 -24.25 14.38
CA SER A 466 -10.85 -23.74 15.73
C SER A 466 -10.94 -22.21 15.82
N TYR A 467 -10.21 -21.47 14.99
CA TYR A 467 -10.25 -19.99 14.98
C TYR A 467 -11.61 -19.54 14.47
N THR A 468 -12.02 -20.02 13.29
CA THR A 468 -13.34 -19.75 12.73
C THR A 468 -14.45 -20.10 13.72
N LEU A 469 -14.39 -21.25 14.41
CA LEU A 469 -15.39 -21.61 15.41
C LEU A 469 -15.42 -20.68 16.63
N ARG A 470 -14.27 -20.19 17.11
CA ARG A 470 -14.21 -19.23 18.23
C ARG A 470 -14.81 -17.87 17.85
N ARG A 471 -14.68 -17.45 16.60
CA ARG A 471 -15.33 -16.23 16.10
C ARG A 471 -16.86 -16.35 16.12
N TYR A 472 -17.41 -17.55 15.86
CA TYR A 472 -18.85 -17.82 15.97
C TYR A 472 -19.34 -18.04 17.42
N TYR A 473 -18.50 -18.63 18.27
CA TYR A 473 -18.82 -18.91 19.68
C TYR A 473 -17.73 -18.34 20.59
N PRO A 474 -17.80 -17.04 20.94
CA PRO A 474 -16.81 -16.40 21.79
C PRO A 474 -16.67 -17.03 23.18
N ASP A 475 -17.74 -17.66 23.70
CA ASP A 475 -17.76 -18.36 24.99
C ASP A 475 -17.05 -19.73 24.98
N ALA A 476 -16.60 -20.22 23.80
CA ALA A 476 -15.91 -21.48 23.71
C ALA A 476 -14.53 -21.40 24.40
N GLU A 477 -14.31 -22.24 25.43
CA GLU A 477 -13.06 -22.26 26.21
C GLU A 477 -11.80 -22.09 25.36
N ARG A 478 -10.95 -21.14 25.76
CA ARG A 478 -9.70 -20.76 25.04
C ARG A 478 -8.83 -21.95 24.63
N ARG A 479 -8.82 -23.03 25.42
CA ARG A 479 -7.93 -24.19 25.22
C ARG A 479 -8.45 -25.21 24.21
N ARG A 480 -9.76 -25.46 24.08
CA ARG A 480 -10.34 -26.41 23.11
C ARG A 480 -11.78 -26.07 22.74
N VAL A 481 -12.04 -25.91 21.44
CA VAL A 481 -13.41 -25.88 20.91
C VAL A 481 -14.04 -27.26 21.08
N SER A 482 -15.04 -27.37 21.95
CA SER A 482 -15.71 -28.64 22.25
C SER A 482 -16.46 -29.21 21.03
N VAL A 483 -16.67 -30.53 21.02
CA VAL A 483 -17.49 -31.23 19.99
C VAL A 483 -18.89 -30.60 19.89
N ARG A 484 -19.43 -30.13 21.03
CA ARG A 484 -20.71 -29.41 21.09
C ARG A 484 -20.75 -28.21 20.15
N HIS A 485 -19.76 -27.32 20.20
CA HIS A 485 -19.73 -26.13 19.32
C HIS A 485 -19.64 -26.50 17.83
N ARG A 486 -18.94 -27.60 17.50
CA ARG A 486 -18.91 -28.12 16.12
C ARG A 486 -20.27 -28.62 15.67
N VAL A 487 -20.98 -29.35 16.53
CA VAL A 487 -22.34 -29.84 16.25
C VAL A 487 -23.31 -28.65 16.13
N MET A 488 -23.25 -27.67 17.03
CA MET A 488 -24.08 -26.46 16.96
C MET A 488 -23.88 -25.73 15.63
N TYR A 489 -22.62 -25.53 15.21
CA TYR A 489 -22.30 -24.90 13.93
C TYR A 489 -22.92 -25.63 12.73
N ILE A 490 -22.84 -26.96 12.72
CA ILE A 490 -23.43 -27.78 11.65
C ILE A 490 -24.96 -27.66 11.66
N VAL A 491 -25.59 -27.71 12.84
CA VAL A 491 -27.05 -27.60 12.97
C VAL A 491 -27.55 -26.22 12.52
N GLU A 492 -26.88 -25.13 12.93
CA GLU A 492 -27.20 -23.77 12.50
C GLU A 492 -27.05 -23.60 10.99
N ARG A 493 -25.98 -24.14 10.41
CA ARG A 493 -25.77 -24.16 8.94
C ARG A 493 -26.84 -24.94 8.19
N LEU A 494 -27.37 -26.02 8.76
CA LEU A 494 -28.47 -26.79 8.17
C LEU A 494 -29.79 -26.04 8.24
N ARG A 495 -30.04 -25.29 9.33
CA ARG A 495 -31.25 -24.47 9.50
C ARG A 495 -31.28 -23.21 8.63
N ALA A 496 -30.12 -22.67 8.28
CA ALA A 496 -29.99 -21.48 7.43
C ALA A 496 -30.06 -21.79 5.91
N ARG A 497 -30.35 -23.03 5.52
CA ARG A 497 -30.64 -23.46 4.15
C ARG A 497 -32.11 -23.76 4.02
#